data_AF-A0A1X0IEE9-F1
#
_entry.id   AF-A0A1X0IEE9-F1
#
_cell.length_a   1.000
_cell.length_b   1.000
_cell.length_c   1.000
_cell.angle_alpha   90.00
_cell.angle_beta   90.00
_cell.angle_gamma   90.00
#
_symmetry.space_group_name_H-M   'P 1'
#
loop_
_entity.id
_entity.type
_entity.pdbx_description
1 polymer ?
#
loop_
_entity_poly.entity_id
_entity_poly.type
_entity_poly.pdbx_seq_one_letter_code
_entity_poly.pdbx_strand_id
1 'polypeptide(L)'
;MTEKYLIWDWATTSRSDLASGPLGADLARQGYAPGVDVSKTESGYEICLNKECAVLSAVNATIFSHLMAKSVDEIERMVLNGS
;
A
#
# COMPACT_ATOMS: atom_id res chain seq x y z
N MET A 1 1.69 -3.19 11.15
CA MET A 1 1.99 -2.91 9.71
C MET A 1 2.28 -4.13 8.83
N THR A 2 3.14 -5.07 9.24
CA THR A 2 3.61 -6.18 8.37
C THR A 2 2.50 -7.05 7.78
N GLU A 3 1.50 -7.44 8.57
CA GLU A 3 0.38 -8.27 8.09
C GLU A 3 -0.39 -7.60 6.95
N LYS A 4 -0.73 -6.32 7.09
CA LYS A 4 -1.39 -5.52 6.04
C LYS A 4 -0.56 -5.50 4.76
N TYR A 5 0.77 -5.35 4.88
CA TYR A 5 1.67 -5.36 3.74
C TYR A 5 1.68 -6.72 3.05
N LEU A 6 1.78 -7.81 3.82
CA LEU A 6 1.80 -9.16 3.28
C LEU A 6 0.50 -9.50 2.53
N ILE A 7 -0.67 -9.09 3.04
CA ILE A 7 -1.94 -9.30 2.33
C ILE A 7 -1.91 -8.63 0.96
N TRP A 8 -1.47 -7.37 0.89
CA TRP A 8 -1.34 -6.63 -0.36
C TRP A 8 -0.32 -7.27 -1.31
N ASP A 9 0.87 -7.58 -0.80
CA ASP A 9 1.99 -8.14 -1.56
C ASP A 9 1.65 -9.50 -2.17
N TRP A 10 1.03 -10.39 -1.38
CA TRP A 10 0.57 -11.69 -1.86
C TRP A 10 -0.57 -11.57 -2.87
N ALA A 11 -1.54 -10.68 -2.62
CA ALA A 11 -2.66 -10.47 -3.54
C ALA A 11 -2.17 -9.97 -4.91
N THR A 12 -1.30 -8.96 -4.93
CA THR A 12 -0.77 -8.38 -6.18
C THR A 12 0.25 -9.25 -6.88
N THR A 13 1.01 -10.06 -6.15
CA THR A 13 1.89 -11.08 -6.73
C THR A 13 1.07 -12.20 -7.39
N SER A 14 -0.04 -12.61 -6.76
CA SER A 14 -0.89 -13.69 -7.26
C SER A 14 -1.83 -13.24 -8.39
N ARG A 15 -2.16 -11.94 -8.44
CA ARG A 15 -3.07 -11.32 -9.38
C ARG A 15 -2.46 -10.03 -9.94
N SER A 16 -1.72 -10.18 -11.04
CA SER A 16 -1.03 -9.06 -11.69
C SER A 16 -2.00 -8.01 -12.26
N ASP A 17 -3.24 -8.40 -12.56
CA ASP A 17 -4.35 -7.53 -12.93
C ASP A 17 -4.78 -6.61 -11.77
N LEU A 18 -4.71 -7.06 -10.52
CA LEU A 18 -4.97 -6.21 -9.35
C LEU A 18 -3.88 -5.14 -9.18
N ALA A 19 -2.63 -5.53 -9.41
CA ALA A 19 -1.46 -4.66 -9.28
C ALA A 19 -1.44 -3.56 -10.36
N SER A 20 -1.69 -3.97 -11.61
CA SER A 20 -1.64 -3.09 -12.79
C SER A 20 -2.99 -2.48 -13.17
N GLY A 21 -4.08 -3.00 -12.60
CA GLY A 21 -5.45 -2.59 -12.86
C GLY A 21 -5.93 -1.45 -11.96
N PRO A 22 -7.24 -1.17 -11.98
CA PRO A 22 -7.81 0.04 -11.40
C PRO A 22 -7.41 0.23 -9.93
N LEU A 23 -7.42 -0.81 -9.11
CA LEU A 23 -7.08 -0.65 -7.69
C LEU A 23 -5.62 -0.22 -7.48
N GLY A 24 -4.65 -1.01 -7.96
CA GLY A 24 -3.23 -0.69 -7.76
C GLY A 24 -2.80 0.58 -8.48
N ALA A 25 -3.21 0.74 -9.74
CA ALA A 25 -2.83 1.88 -10.56
C ALA A 25 -3.49 3.18 -10.10
N ASP A 26 -4.75 3.16 -9.68
CA ASP A 26 -5.43 4.37 -9.22
C ASP A 26 -4.94 4.80 -7.83
N LEU A 27 -4.59 3.85 -6.93
CA LEU A 27 -3.94 4.18 -5.67
C LEU A 27 -2.55 4.80 -5.89
N ALA A 28 -1.75 4.23 -6.79
CA ALA A 28 -0.46 4.81 -7.14
C ALA A 28 -0.59 6.23 -7.74
N ARG A 29 -1.61 6.46 -8.58
CA ARG A 29 -1.86 7.76 -9.22
C ARG A 29 -2.31 8.84 -8.24
N GLN A 30 -2.94 8.46 -7.13
CA GLN A 30 -3.36 9.38 -6.07
C GLN A 30 -2.19 9.95 -5.26
N GLY A 31 -0.98 9.40 -5.40
CA GLY A 31 0.14 9.78 -4.54
C GLY A 31 -0.04 9.25 -3.12
N TYR A 32 0.70 9.82 -2.17
CA TYR A 32 0.66 9.38 -0.77
C TYR A 32 -0.67 9.73 -0.09
N ALA A 33 -1.15 8.84 0.77
CA ALA A 33 -2.37 9.05 1.53
C ALA A 33 -2.26 10.24 2.51
N PRO A 34 -3.33 11.03 2.69
CA PRO A 34 -3.34 12.10 3.69
C PRO A 34 -3.07 11.58 5.10
N GLY A 35 -2.27 12.31 5.87
CA GLY A 35 -1.95 11.96 7.26
C GLY A 35 -0.88 10.87 7.42
N VAL A 36 -0.26 10.43 6.33
CA VAL A 36 0.95 9.60 6.36
C VAL A 36 2.18 10.51 6.26
N ASP A 37 3.08 10.40 7.23
CA ASP A 37 4.37 11.08 7.18
C ASP A 37 5.27 10.33 6.19
N VAL A 38 5.97 11.06 5.33
CA VAL A 38 6.81 10.48 4.27
C VAL A 38 8.19 11.08 4.31
N SER A 39 9.21 10.23 4.35
CA SER A 39 10.61 10.64 4.28
C SER A 39 11.37 9.79 3.24
N LYS A 40 12.37 10.37 2.58
CA LYS A 40 13.22 9.64 1.63
C LYS A 40 14.39 8.99 2.38
N THR A 41 14.66 7.73 2.09
CA THR A 41 15.80 6.98 2.64
C THR A 41 16.77 6.56 1.53
N GLU A 42 17.89 5.94 1.88
CA GLU A 42 18.84 5.40 0.90
C GLU A 42 18.25 4.27 0.06
N SER A 43 17.37 3.45 0.65
CA SER A 43 16.78 2.26 0.03
C SER A 43 15.36 2.45 -0.50
N GLY A 44 14.77 3.63 -0.33
CA GLY A 44 13.41 3.92 -0.79
C GLY A 44 12.76 5.07 -0.05
N TYR A 45 11.54 4.84 0.43
CA TYR A 45 10.75 5.80 1.18
C TYR A 45 10.28 5.17 2.48
N GLU A 46 10.49 5.87 3.58
CA GLU A 46 9.87 5.55 4.85
C GLU A 46 8.53 6.27 4.92
N ILE A 47 7.49 5.51 5.23
CA ILE A 47 6.14 6.02 5.46
C ILE A 47 5.69 5.64 6.86
N CYS A 48 5.11 6.60 7.59
CA CYS A 48 4.69 6.41 8.97
C CYS A 48 3.25 6.84 9.19
N LEU A 49 2.51 6.05 9.95
CA LEU A 49 1.17 6.39 10.45
C LEU A 49 1.10 6.00 11.92
N ASN A 50 0.76 6.93 12.81
CA ASN A 50 0.64 6.68 14.25
C ASN A 50 1.88 6.00 14.88
N LYS A 51 3.09 6.41 14.47
CA LYS A 51 4.40 5.86 14.88
C LYS A 51 4.71 4.45 14.38
N GLU A 52 3.83 3.82 13.60
CA GLU A 52 4.17 2.62 12.87
C GLU A 52 4.69 2.98 11.47
N CYS A 53 5.88 2.50 11.13
CA CYS A 53 6.56 2.86 9.88
C CYS A 53 6.86 1.64 9.00
N ALA A 54 7.02 1.88 7.70
CA ALA A 54 7.49 0.91 6.71
C ALA A 54 8.44 1.59 5.71
N VAL A 55 9.51 0.89 5.31
CA VAL A 55 10.43 1.34 4.26
C VAL A 55 10.18 0.53 2.99
N LEU A 56 9.77 1.20 1.92
CA LEU A 56 9.31 0.57 0.68
C LEU A 56 9.88 1.29 -0.56
N SER A 57 9.81 0.63 -1.72
CA SER A 57 10.06 1.29 -3.01
C SER A 57 9.04 2.41 -3.24
N ALA A 58 9.35 3.38 -4.11
CA ALA A 58 8.46 4.53 -4.35
C ALA A 58 7.00 4.15 -4.66
N VAL A 59 6.82 3.17 -5.56
CA VAL A 59 5.48 2.71 -5.98
C VAL A 59 4.76 2.02 -4.83
N ASN A 60 5.44 1.09 -4.14
CA ASN A 60 4.84 0.36 -3.03
C ASN A 60 4.54 1.29 -1.84
N ALA A 61 5.39 2.27 -1.57
CA ALA A 61 5.17 3.27 -0.53
C ALA A 61 3.92 4.11 -0.83
N THR A 62 3.76 4.52 -2.09
CA THR A 62 2.59 5.29 -2.54
C THR A 62 1.31 4.49 -2.34
N ILE A 63 1.26 3.25 -2.83
CA ILE A 63 0.07 2.41 -2.72
C ILE A 63 -0.20 2.02 -1.26
N PHE A 64 0.81 1.51 -0.56
CA PHE A 64 0.66 0.99 0.80
C PHE A 64 0.26 2.08 1.80
N SER A 65 0.62 3.35 1.57
CA SER A 65 0.18 4.47 2.40
C SER A 65 -1.35 4.55 2.56
N HIS A 66 -2.12 4.20 1.52
CA HIS A 66 -3.60 4.16 1.59
C HIS A 66 -4.14 2.97 2.38
N LEU A 67 -3.35 1.90 2.49
CA LEU A 67 -3.70 0.68 3.21
C LEU A 67 -3.36 0.75 4.71
N MET A 68 -2.39 1.60 5.10
CA MET A 68 -1.94 1.75 6.49
C MET A 68 -3.08 2.09 7.46
N ALA A 69 -4.01 2.95 7.04
CA ALA A 69 -5.16 3.38 7.84
C ALA A 69 -6.35 2.39 7.83
N LYS A 70 -6.33 1.38 6.95
CA LYS A 70 -7.41 0.40 6.79
C LYS A 70 -7.26 -0.74 7.80
N SER A 71 -8.38 -1.31 8.23
CA SER A 71 -8.38 -2.61 8.92
C SER A 71 -7.97 -3.74 7.96
N VAL A 72 -7.56 -4.88 8.52
CA VAL A 72 -7.25 -6.09 7.73
C VAL A 72 -8.45 -6.50 6.87
N ASP A 73 -9.63 -6.60 7.46
CA ASP A 73 -10.88 -6.95 6.77
C ASP A 73 -11.25 -5.99 5.63
N GLU A 74 -10.92 -4.70 5.75
CA GLU A 74 -11.10 -3.74 4.66
C GLU A 74 -10.13 -4.01 3.51
N ILE A 75 -8.86 -4.29 3.81
CA ILE A 75 -7.85 -4.61 2.79
C ILE A 75 -8.23 -5.90 2.06
N GLU A 76 -8.64 -6.94 2.79
CA GLU A 76 -9.11 -8.20 2.20
C GLU A 76 -10.30 -7.98 1.26
N ARG A 77 -11.28 -7.18 1.67
CA ARG A 77 -12.41 -6.82 0.80
C ARG A 77 -11.99 -6.02 -0.42
N MET A 78 -11.04 -5.09 -0.27
CA MET A 78 -10.50 -4.32 -1.40
C MET A 78 -9.82 -5.23 -2.42
N VAL A 79 -8.96 -6.16 -1.98
CA VAL A 79 -8.25 -7.07 -2.90
C VAL A 79 -9.20 -8.09 -3.53
N LEU A 80 -10.20 -8.59 -2.80
CA LEU A 80 -11.20 -9.52 -3.33
C LEU A 80 -12.13 -8.87 -4.37
N ASN A 81 -12.49 -7.60 -4.17
CA ASN A 81 -13.43 -6.89 -5.05
C ASN A 81 -12.75 -6.08 -6.17
N GLY A 82 -11.45 -5.81 -6.08
CA GLY A 82 -10.68 -4.99 -7.03
C GLY A 82 -10.33 -5.67 -8.34
N SER A 83 -11.31 -6.32 -8.99
CA SER A 83 -11.17 -7.01 -10.29
C SER A 83 -11.68 -6.14 -11.43
#